data_AF-A0A350M7R1-F1
#
_entry.id   AF-A0A350M7R1-F1
#
_cell.length_a   1.000
_cell.length_b   1.000
_cell.length_c   1.000
_cell.angle_alpha   90.00
_cell.angle_beta   90.00
_cell.angle_gamma   90.00
#
_symmetry.space_group_name_H-M   'P 1'
#
loop_
_entity.id
_entity.type
_entity.pdbx_description
1 polymer ?
#
loop_
_entity_poly.entity_id
_entity_poly.type
_entity_poly.pdbx_seq_one_letter_code
_entity_poly.pdbx_strand_id
1 'polypeptide(L)'
;MGMAKDVRQRNMEFELSSRIGKEDLWSAHHNTVTEALRIIVSMKNSGLTKKLRIQGFETNATDVLIHVTEHYSYHTGQIALLTKILSEKDLGFYKGLDLNNLNN
;
A
#
# COMPACT_ATOMS: atom_id res chain seq x y z
N MET A 1 1.45 -9.71 11.10
CA MET A 1 2.24 -10.45 10.09
C MET A 1 3.71 -10.14 10.27
N GLY A 2 4.62 -10.99 9.78
CA GLY A 2 6.08 -10.75 9.90
C GLY A 2 6.67 -10.94 11.30
N MET A 3 5.88 -11.34 12.31
CA MET A 3 6.29 -11.57 13.70
C MET A 3 6.93 -10.38 14.44
N ALA A 4 6.95 -9.20 13.83
CA ALA A 4 7.36 -7.97 14.49
C ALA A 4 6.38 -7.60 15.61
N LYS A 5 6.91 -6.97 16.68
CA LYS A 5 6.10 -6.45 17.78
C LYS A 5 5.22 -5.30 17.28
N ASP A 6 3.94 -5.31 17.64
CA ASP A 6 3.05 -4.18 17.39
C ASP A 6 3.43 -3.04 18.36
N VAL A 7 4.05 -1.99 17.82
CA VAL A 7 4.49 -0.79 18.54
C VAL A 7 3.75 0.45 18.05
N ARG A 8 2.61 0.27 17.38
CA ARG A 8 1.85 1.34 16.72
C ARG A 8 1.40 2.40 17.73
N GLN A 9 1.64 3.68 17.41
CA GLN A 9 1.15 4.83 18.18
C GLN A 9 0.27 5.73 17.31
N ARG A 10 -0.99 5.35 17.16
CA ARG A 10 -1.94 5.98 16.22
C ARG A 10 -2.05 7.49 16.38
N ASN A 11 -2.05 8.01 17.61
CA ASN A 11 -2.19 9.44 17.84
C ASN A 11 -1.01 10.22 17.24
N MET A 12 0.21 9.69 17.40
CA MET A 12 1.42 10.30 16.87
C MET A 12 1.54 10.21 15.34
N GLU A 13 0.90 9.23 14.69
CA GLU A 13 0.91 9.08 13.22
C GLU A 13 0.32 10.31 12.49
N PHE A 14 -0.55 11.08 13.16
CA PHE A 14 -1.22 12.25 12.59
C PHE A 14 -0.76 13.57 13.22
N GLU A 15 0.20 13.52 14.15
CA GLU A 15 0.85 14.72 14.65
C GLU A 15 1.75 15.29 13.55
N LEU A 16 1.68 16.59 13.33
CA LEU A 16 2.50 17.31 12.35
C LEU A 16 3.96 17.36 12.83
N SER A 17 4.69 16.25 12.76
CA SER A 17 6.11 16.17 13.04
C SER A 17 6.91 16.47 11.77
N SER A 18 7.17 17.75 11.52
CA SER A 18 8.02 18.31 10.45
C SER A 18 7.72 17.87 8.99
N ARG A 19 7.89 18.81 8.05
CA ARG A 19 7.82 18.46 6.62
C ARG A 19 9.10 17.71 6.25
N ILE A 20 8.99 16.42 5.95
CA ILE A 20 10.10 15.67 5.34
C ILE A 20 10.27 16.06 3.86
N GLY A 21 11.51 16.00 3.36
CA GLY A 21 11.81 16.31 1.97
C GLY A 21 11.23 15.28 1.01
N LYS A 22 11.12 15.63 -0.28
CA LYS A 22 10.61 14.73 -1.33
C LYS A 22 11.41 13.42 -1.41
N GLU A 23 12.74 13.52 -1.40
CA GLU A 23 13.62 12.35 -1.54
C GLU A 23 13.56 11.45 -0.30
N ASP A 24 13.46 12.05 0.90
CA ASP A 24 13.28 11.31 2.15
C ASP A 24 11.93 10.58 2.18
N LEU A 25 10.85 11.26 1.76
CA LEU A 25 9.52 10.68 1.63
C LEU A 25 9.53 9.52 0.62
N TRP A 26 10.15 9.71 -0.53
CA TRP A 26 10.24 8.67 -1.56
C TRP A 26 11.04 7.46 -1.06
N SER A 27 12.16 7.69 -0.38
CA SER A 27 12.99 6.64 0.21
C SER A 27 12.24 5.88 1.29
N ALA A 28 11.55 6.58 2.21
CA ALA A 28 10.75 5.97 3.26
C ALA A 28 9.61 5.13 2.68
N HIS A 29 8.91 5.65 1.68
CA HIS A 29 7.85 4.93 0.96
C HIS A 29 8.38 3.67 0.28
N HIS A 30 9.46 3.81 -0.52
CA HIS A 30 10.07 2.69 -1.23
C HIS A 30 10.56 1.59 -0.28
N ASN A 31 11.24 1.97 0.81
CA ASN A 31 11.72 1.03 1.81
C ASN A 31 10.57 0.28 2.49
N THR A 32 9.49 0.99 2.82
CA THR A 32 8.29 0.40 3.44
C THR A 32 7.64 -0.63 2.52
N VAL A 33 7.45 -0.30 1.24
CA VAL A 33 6.83 -1.21 0.26
C VAL A 33 7.75 -2.42 0.00
N THR A 34 9.05 -2.20 -0.15
CA THR A 34 10.03 -3.29 -0.37
C THR A 34 10.05 -4.26 0.81
N GLU A 35 10.04 -3.77 2.04
CA GLU A 35 10.00 -4.62 3.22
C GLU A 35 8.68 -5.40 3.33
N ALA A 36 7.55 -4.75 3.04
CA ALA A 36 6.24 -5.42 3.00
C ALA A 36 6.23 -6.56 1.96
N LEU A 37 6.70 -6.30 0.74
CA LEU A 37 6.81 -7.31 -0.31
C LEU A 37 7.71 -8.48 0.09
N ARG A 38 8.88 -8.19 0.69
CA ARG A 38 9.80 -9.22 1.19
C ARG A 38 9.11 -10.14 2.20
N ILE A 39 8.37 -9.57 3.15
CA ILE A 39 7.61 -10.35 4.13
C ILE A 39 6.55 -11.20 3.42
N ILE A 40 5.75 -10.61 2.54
CA ILE A 40 4.66 -11.29 1.82
C ILE A 40 5.18 -12.48 1.01
N VAL A 41 6.24 -12.28 0.23
CA VAL A 41 6.85 -13.34 -0.61
C VAL A 41 7.43 -14.48 0.23
N SER A 42 7.90 -14.18 1.45
CA SER A 42 8.43 -15.21 2.36
C SER A 42 7.34 -16.05 3.07
N MET A 43 6.06 -15.71 2.92
CA MET A 43 4.98 -16.39 3.62
C MET A 43 4.73 -17.78 3.04
N LYS A 44 4.64 -18.79 3.92
CA LYS A 44 4.17 -20.13 3.54
C LYS A 44 2.65 -20.10 3.35
N ASN A 45 2.13 -20.95 2.45
CA ASN A 45 0.69 -21.09 2.20
C ASN A 45 -0.13 -21.33 3.48
N SER A 46 0.38 -22.13 4.42
CA SER A 46 -0.27 -22.38 5.71
C SER A 46 -0.38 -21.12 6.60
N GLY A 47 0.44 -20.11 6.35
CA GLY A 47 0.38 -18.82 7.02
C GLY A 47 -0.72 -17.90 6.48
N LEU A 48 -1.17 -18.09 5.23
CA LEU A 48 -2.17 -17.23 4.57
C LEU A 48 -3.56 -17.38 5.19
N THR A 49 -3.95 -18.61 5.53
CA THR A 49 -5.28 -18.92 6.10
C THR A 49 -5.28 -18.96 7.62
N LYS A 50 -4.14 -18.72 8.27
CA LYS A 50 -4.03 -18.71 9.73
C LYS A 50 -4.90 -17.58 10.30
N LYS A 51 -5.75 -17.90 11.27
CA LYS A 51 -6.52 -16.91 12.03
C LYS A 51 -5.59 -15.97 12.80
N LEU A 52 -5.92 -14.70 12.77
CA LEU A 52 -5.20 -13.60 13.41
C LEU A 52 -6.20 -12.72 14.14
N ARG A 53 -5.73 -12.05 15.18
CA ARG A 53 -6.47 -10.99 15.85
C ARG A 53 -5.68 -9.68 15.71
N ILE A 54 -6.26 -8.70 15.04
CA ILE A 54 -5.61 -7.41 14.75
C ILE A 54 -6.56 -6.30 15.19
N GLN A 55 -6.11 -5.43 16.09
CA GLN A 55 -6.87 -4.25 16.56
C GLN A 55 -8.31 -4.57 17.00
N GLY A 56 -8.52 -5.75 17.59
CA GLY A 56 -9.84 -6.20 18.06
C GLY A 56 -10.65 -7.05 17.07
N PHE A 57 -10.23 -7.15 15.81
CA PHE A 57 -10.92 -7.92 14.77
C PHE A 57 -10.29 -9.30 14.58
N GLU A 58 -11.14 -10.31 14.36
CA GLU A 58 -10.71 -11.62 13.86
C GLU A 58 -10.59 -11.57 12.34
N THR A 59 -9.47 -12.05 11.81
CA THR A 59 -9.15 -12.03 10.39
C THR A 59 -8.18 -13.16 10.04
N ASN A 60 -7.74 -13.27 8.79
CA ASN A 60 -6.63 -14.13 8.38
C ASN A 60 -5.63 -13.32 7.53
N ALA A 61 -4.52 -13.94 7.12
CA ALA A 61 -3.53 -13.20 6.35
C ALA A 61 -3.98 -12.84 4.93
N THR A 62 -4.74 -13.70 4.25
CA THR A 62 -5.34 -13.36 2.95
C THR A 62 -6.23 -12.12 3.05
N ASP A 63 -7.15 -12.07 4.02
CA ASP A 63 -8.06 -10.94 4.20
C ASP A 63 -7.29 -9.62 4.39
N VAL A 64 -6.24 -9.64 5.21
CA VAL A 64 -5.40 -8.46 5.47
C VAL A 64 -4.61 -8.07 4.23
N LEU A 65 -4.08 -9.03 3.46
CA LEU A 65 -3.35 -8.72 2.23
C LEU A 65 -4.27 -8.06 1.20
N ILE A 66 -5.48 -8.57 1.04
CA ILE A 66 -6.51 -7.94 0.20
C ILE A 66 -6.78 -6.52 0.68
N HIS A 67 -7.07 -6.36 1.98
CA HIS A 67 -7.40 -5.06 2.55
C HIS A 67 -6.26 -4.03 2.39
N VAL A 68 -5.00 -4.43 2.61
CA VAL A 68 -3.83 -3.57 2.43
C VAL A 68 -3.67 -3.18 0.95
N THR A 69 -3.87 -4.12 0.02
CA THR A 69 -3.84 -3.81 -1.41
C THR A 69 -4.92 -2.81 -1.79
N GLU A 70 -6.16 -3.00 -1.35
CA GLU A 70 -7.27 -2.08 -1.58
C GLU A 70 -6.98 -0.69 -1.03
N HIS A 71 -6.50 -0.61 0.21
CA HIS A 71 -6.18 0.65 0.87
C HIS A 71 -5.04 1.39 0.16
N TYR A 72 -4.01 0.67 -0.28
CA TYR A 72 -2.90 1.24 -1.04
C TYR A 72 -3.36 1.75 -2.42
N SER A 73 -4.22 1.01 -3.12
CA SER A 73 -4.83 1.46 -4.38
C SER A 73 -5.70 2.70 -4.19
N TYR A 74 -6.47 2.78 -3.11
CA TYR A 74 -7.28 3.94 -2.77
C TYR A 74 -6.42 5.21 -2.62
N HIS A 75 -5.33 5.14 -1.84
CA HIS A 75 -4.41 6.27 -1.68
C HIS A 75 -3.65 6.61 -2.96
N THR A 76 -3.28 5.61 -3.76
CA THR A 76 -2.70 5.84 -5.10
C THR A 76 -3.66 6.63 -5.99
N GLY A 77 -4.97 6.31 -5.94
CA GLY A 77 -6.02 7.06 -6.64
C GLY A 77 -6.11 8.51 -6.18
N GLN A 78 -6.03 8.78 -4.87
CA GLN A 78 -6.02 10.15 -4.34
C GLN A 78 -4.79 10.93 -4.84
N ILE A 79 -3.61 10.33 -4.82
CA ILE A 79 -2.37 10.94 -5.33
C ILE A 79 -2.50 11.23 -6.83
N ALA A 80 -3.04 10.30 -7.60
CA ALA A 80 -3.29 10.48 -9.03
C ALA A 80 -4.24 11.64 -9.30
N LEU A 81 -5.37 11.71 -8.59
CA LEU A 81 -6.33 12.81 -8.70
C LEU A 81 -5.68 14.17 -8.39
N LEU A 82 -4.95 14.27 -7.28
CA LEU A 82 -4.25 15.50 -6.90
C LEU A 82 -3.20 15.88 -7.96
N THR A 83 -2.45 14.91 -8.46
CA THR A 83 -1.45 15.13 -9.52
C THR A 83 -2.12 15.66 -10.79
N LYS A 84 -3.26 15.09 -11.19
CA LYS A 84 -4.03 15.52 -12.35
C LYS A 84 -4.52 16.96 -12.21
N ILE A 85 -5.08 17.30 -11.05
CA ILE A 85 -5.58 18.66 -10.74
C ILE A 85 -4.43 19.67 -10.73
N LEU A 86 -3.31 19.36 -10.08
CA LEU A 86 -2.19 20.28 -9.92
C LEU A 86 -1.35 20.47 -11.19
N SER A 87 -1.23 19.44 -12.03
CA SER A 87 -0.41 19.48 -13.23
C SER A 87 -1.17 19.84 -14.50
N GLU A 88 -2.50 19.71 -14.48
CA GLU A 88 -3.40 19.86 -15.64
C GLU A 88 -3.01 18.98 -16.85
N LYS A 89 -2.26 17.89 -16.62
CA LYS A 89 -1.73 17.02 -17.67
C LYS A 89 -2.41 15.67 -17.69
N ASP A 90 -2.40 15.01 -18.84
CA ASP A 90 -2.76 13.60 -18.89
C ASP A 90 -1.76 12.76 -18.09
N LEU A 91 -2.26 11.84 -17.26
CA LEU A 91 -1.41 10.99 -16.41
C LEU A 91 -0.79 9.84 -17.20
N GLY A 92 -1.28 9.55 -18.40
CA GLY A 92 -0.68 8.58 -19.31
C GLY A 92 -0.79 7.12 -18.89
N PHE A 93 -1.75 6.75 -18.02
CA PHE A 93 -1.87 5.38 -17.49
C PHE A 93 -1.93 4.29 -18.57
N TYR A 94 -2.55 4.59 -19.72
CA TYR A 94 -2.69 3.66 -20.84
C TYR A 94 -1.99 4.15 -22.12
N LYS A 95 -1.08 5.12 -22.00
CA LYS A 95 -0.45 5.73 -23.17
C LYS A 95 0.37 4.68 -23.92
N GLY A 96 0.06 4.48 -25.20
CA GLY A 96 0.77 3.53 -26.07
C GLY A 96 0.23 2.10 -26.03
N LEU A 97 -0.86 1.83 -25.30
CA LEU A 97 -1.53 0.53 -25.32
C LEU A 97 -2.70 0.55 -26.31
N ASP A 98 -2.85 -0.52 -27.09
CA ASP A 98 -4.07 -0.77 -27.86
C ASP A 98 -5.14 -1.36 -26.95
N LEU A 99 -6.11 -0.52 -26.56
CA LEU A 99 -7.21 -0.90 -25.67
C LEU A 99 -8.36 -1.60 -26.40
N ASN A 100 -8.27 -1.79 -27.72
CA ASN A 100 -9.32 -2.43 -28.52
C ASN A 100 -9.03 -3.91 -28.82
N ASN A 101 -8.00 -4.49 -28.20
CA ASN A 101 -7.72 -5.91 -28.33
C ASN A 101 -8.79 -6.73 -27.61
N LEU A 102 -9.56 -7.52 -28.37
CA LEU A 102 -10.60 -8.39 -27.84
C LEU A 102 -10.01 -9.74 -27.43
N ASN A 103 -10.55 -10.33 -26.36
CA ASN A 103 -10.17 -11.69 -25.96
C ASN A 103 -10.65 -12.67 -27.04
N ASN A 104 -9.71 -13.40 -27.66
CA ASN A 104 -10.01 -14.53 -28.56
C ASN A 104 -10.30 -15.81 -27.77
#